data_AF-A0A950RUZ7-F1
#
_entry.id   AF-A0A950RUZ7-F1
#
_cell.length_a   1.000
_cell.length_b   1.000
_cell.length_c   1.000
_cell.angle_alpha   90.00
_cell.angle_beta   90.00
_cell.angle_gamma   90.00
#
_symmetry.space_group_name_H-M   'P 1'
#
loop_
_entity.id
_entity.type
_entity.pdbx_description
1 polymer ?
#
loop_
_entity_poly.entity_id
_entity_poly.type
_entity_poly.pdbx_seq_one_letter_code
_entity_poly.pdbx_strand_id
1 'polypeptide(L)'
;MPVSAVHWHAKSQHFQTEADLVMLQSHLHSLIAKAHRYQAEPERFELIAEEPLRVTVHGANGDHDVLLQGGRLHCDCDGFAHRGERICAHVLGVEHHYRDRLPPDAVTWPFAAPA
;
A
#
# COMPACT_ATOMS: atom_id res chain seq x y z
N MET A 1 36.27 -37.44 -28.82
CA MET A 1 34.84 -37.28 -28.51
C MET A 1 34.69 -36.04 -27.65
N PRO A 2 34.16 -34.92 -28.14
CA PRO A 2 33.98 -33.72 -27.32
C PRO A 2 32.61 -33.73 -26.64
N VAL A 3 32.60 -33.49 -25.33
CA VAL A 3 31.39 -33.21 -24.54
C VAL A 3 30.96 -31.76 -24.77
N SER A 4 29.70 -31.59 -25.20
CA SER A 4 29.06 -30.31 -25.46
C SER A 4 29.04 -29.41 -24.23
N ALA A 5 29.54 -28.18 -24.38
CA ALA A 5 29.30 -27.09 -23.44
C ALA A 5 27.86 -26.60 -23.58
N VAL A 6 27.06 -26.76 -22.52
CA VAL A 6 25.69 -26.25 -22.43
C VAL A 6 25.77 -24.74 -22.19
N HIS A 7 25.32 -23.96 -23.18
CA HIS A 7 25.19 -22.51 -23.10
C HIS A 7 23.97 -22.15 -22.23
N TRP A 8 24.19 -21.66 -21.01
CA TRP A 8 23.13 -21.11 -20.18
C TRP A 8 22.80 -19.68 -20.64
N HIS A 9 21.63 -19.51 -21.28
CA HIS A 9 21.02 -18.19 -21.46
C HIS A 9 20.26 -17.82 -20.18
N ALA A 10 20.93 -17.13 -19.27
CA ALA A 10 20.24 -16.38 -18.22
C ALA A 10 19.64 -15.11 -18.86
N LYS A 11 18.32 -15.09 -19.06
CA LYS A 11 17.61 -13.85 -19.39
C LYS A 11 17.66 -12.94 -18.15
N SER A 12 18.66 -12.08 -18.09
CA SER A 12 18.68 -10.93 -17.20
C SER A 12 17.48 -10.05 -17.54
N GLN A 13 16.51 -9.98 -16.64
CA GLN A 13 15.43 -9.00 -16.75
C GLN A 13 16.06 -7.63 -16.51
N HIS A 14 16.22 -6.87 -17.59
CA HIS A 14 16.73 -5.52 -17.56
C HIS A 14 15.66 -4.60 -16.95
N PHE A 15 15.88 -4.11 -15.73
CA PHE A 15 15.21 -2.90 -15.26
C PHE A 15 15.85 -1.71 -15.99
N GLN A 16 15.11 -1.06 -16.89
CA GLN A 16 15.63 0.04 -17.72
C GLN A 16 14.96 1.37 -17.34
N THR A 17 15.70 2.21 -16.59
CA THR A 17 15.83 3.69 -16.68
C THR A 17 15.82 4.43 -15.33
N GLU A 18 16.61 5.51 -15.23
CA GLU A 18 16.65 6.43 -14.08
C GLU A 18 15.28 7.09 -13.81
N ALA A 19 14.41 7.18 -14.83
CA ALA A 19 13.06 7.70 -14.72
C ALA A 19 12.16 6.84 -13.81
N ASP A 20 12.28 5.51 -13.85
CA ASP A 20 11.49 4.62 -12.98
C ASP A 20 11.89 4.76 -11.51
N LEU A 21 13.19 4.97 -11.23
CA LEU A 21 13.69 5.25 -9.90
C LEU A 21 13.23 6.63 -9.38
N VAL A 22 13.22 7.66 -10.23
CA VAL A 22 12.73 9.01 -9.87
C VAL A 22 11.21 9.03 -9.66
N MET A 23 10.44 8.29 -10.48
CA MET A 23 8.99 8.16 -10.34
C MET A 23 8.62 7.39 -9.06
N LEU A 24 9.38 6.35 -8.71
CA LEU A 24 9.24 5.62 -7.43
C LEU A 24 9.53 6.53 -6.22
N GLN A 25 10.56 7.38 -6.30
CA GLN A 25 10.90 8.33 -5.22
C GLN A 25 9.78 9.36 -4.97
N SER A 26 9.18 9.92 -6.02
CA SER A 26 8.09 10.91 -5.87
C SER A 26 6.81 10.32 -5.25
N HIS A 27 6.49 9.07 -5.62
CA HIS A 27 5.31 8.38 -5.11
C HIS A 27 5.43 8.07 -3.63
N LEU A 28 6.56 7.49 -3.20
CA LEU A 28 6.80 7.13 -1.80
C LEU A 28 6.83 8.37 -0.91
N HIS A 29 7.48 9.45 -1.35
CA HIS A 29 7.43 10.73 -0.63
C HIS A 29 5.99 11.24 -0.48
N SER A 30 5.18 11.16 -1.53
CA SER A 30 3.78 11.56 -1.50
C SER A 30 2.94 10.68 -0.55
N LEU A 31 3.21 9.37 -0.53
CA LEU A 31 2.54 8.43 0.35
C LEU A 31 2.86 8.75 1.82
N ILE A 32 4.14 8.91 2.16
CA ILE A 32 4.60 9.23 3.51
C ILE A 32 4.02 10.57 3.97
N ALA A 33 4.09 11.61 3.13
CA ALA A 33 3.55 12.93 3.47
C ALA A 33 2.03 12.91 3.70
N LYS A 34 1.28 12.10 2.94
CA LYS A 34 -0.17 11.94 3.16
C LYS A 34 -0.48 11.09 4.38
N ALA A 35 0.28 10.03 4.63
CA ALA A 35 0.10 9.18 5.80
C ALA A 35 0.25 9.99 7.10
N HIS A 36 1.32 10.78 7.22
CA HIS A 36 1.51 11.67 8.39
C HIS A 36 0.37 12.67 8.56
N ARG A 37 -0.10 13.25 7.46
CA ARG A 37 -1.21 14.21 7.49
C ARG A 37 -2.50 13.56 7.98
N TYR A 38 -2.87 12.41 7.43
CA TYR A 38 -4.11 11.73 7.79
C TYR A 38 -4.07 11.15 9.21
N GLN A 39 -2.89 10.80 9.73
CA GLN A 39 -2.73 10.47 11.16
C GLN A 39 -3.09 11.67 12.06
N ALA A 40 -2.81 12.90 11.63
CA ALA A 40 -3.11 14.12 12.39
C ALA A 40 -4.55 14.65 12.19
N GLU A 41 -5.32 14.10 11.24
CA GLU A 41 -6.64 14.59 10.84
C GLU A 41 -7.71 13.46 10.99
N PRO A 42 -8.04 13.05 12.23
CA PRO A 42 -8.96 11.94 12.49
C PRO A 42 -10.39 12.19 11.98
N GLU A 43 -10.81 13.45 11.85
CA GLU A 43 -12.11 13.84 11.31
C GLU A 43 -12.32 13.43 9.84
N ARG A 44 -11.24 13.06 9.14
CA ARG A 44 -11.33 12.49 7.78
C ARG A 44 -11.85 11.06 7.75
N PHE A 45 -11.96 10.39 8.88
CA PHE A 45 -12.27 8.96 8.97
C PHE A 45 -13.66 8.75 9.53
N GLU A 46 -14.63 8.53 8.64
CA GLU A 46 -16.00 8.22 9.00
C GLU A 46 -16.17 6.70 9.17
N LEU A 47 -16.38 6.25 10.41
CA LEU A 47 -16.67 4.85 10.71
C LEU A 47 -18.08 4.48 10.23
N ILE A 48 -18.18 3.57 9.26
CA ILE A 48 -19.44 3.12 8.66
C ILE A 48 -19.93 1.81 9.29
N ALA A 49 -19.02 0.89 9.60
CA ALA A 49 -19.34 -0.37 10.25
C ALA A 49 -18.16 -0.86 11.10
N GLU A 50 -18.45 -1.54 12.21
CA GLU A 50 -17.43 -2.05 13.14
C GLU A 50 -16.99 -3.49 12.83
N GLU A 51 -17.92 -4.35 12.40
CA GLU A 51 -17.65 -5.76 12.12
C GLU A 51 -18.43 -6.26 10.88
N PRO A 52 -17.75 -6.54 9.74
CA PRO A 52 -16.36 -6.20 9.48
C PRO A 52 -16.13 -4.68 9.44
N LEU A 53 -14.94 -4.23 9.84
CA LEU A 53 -14.59 -2.81 9.85
C LEU A 53 -14.76 -2.21 8.45
N ARG A 54 -15.51 -1.11 8.34
CA ARG A 54 -15.62 -0.27 7.14
C ARG A 54 -15.53 1.20 7.53
N VAL A 55 -14.66 1.92 6.85
CA VAL A 55 -14.39 3.34 7.08
C VAL A 55 -14.38 4.06 5.75
N THR A 56 -15.12 5.16 5.63
CA THR A 56 -15.00 6.10 4.52
C THR A 56 -13.95 7.13 4.89
N VAL A 57 -12.98 7.35 4.00
CA VAL A 57 -11.86 8.27 4.21
C VAL A 57 -11.99 9.46 3.26
N HIS A 58 -12.14 10.66 3.81
CA HIS A 58 -12.20 11.92 3.07
C HIS A 58 -10.80 12.33 2.61
N GLY A 59 -10.37 11.77 1.48
CA GLY A 59 -9.05 11.99 0.91
C GLY A 59 -8.91 13.33 0.19
N ALA A 60 -7.68 13.70 -0.15
CA ALA A 60 -7.40 14.92 -0.92
C ALA A 60 -8.00 14.93 -2.33
N ASN A 61 -8.25 13.74 -2.91
CA ASN A 61 -8.75 13.56 -4.27
C ASN A 61 -10.15 12.96 -4.32
N GLY A 62 -10.91 13.07 -3.23
CA GLY A 62 -12.23 12.46 -3.07
C GLY A 62 -12.27 11.43 -1.94
N ASP A 63 -13.47 10.90 -1.75
CA ASP A 63 -13.77 9.91 -0.72
C ASP A 63 -13.39 8.50 -1.18
N HIS A 64 -12.90 7.69 -0.24
CA HIS A 64 -12.44 6.35 -0.49
C HIS A 64 -12.89 5.40 0.61
N ASP A 65 -13.45 4.26 0.21
CA ASP A 65 -13.81 3.22 1.17
C ASP A 65 -12.62 2.33 1.50
N VAL A 66 -12.41 2.13 2.79
CA VAL A 66 -11.46 1.18 3.35
C VAL A 66 -12.23 0.12 4.14
N LEU A 67 -12.02 -1.14 3.79
CA LEU A 67 -12.75 -2.28 4.34
C LEU A 67 -11.82 -3.39 4.80
N LEU A 68 -12.13 -4.01 5.93
CA LEU A 68 -11.48 -5.22 6.41
C LEU A 68 -12.13 -6.44 5.74
N GLN A 69 -11.40 -7.10 4.85
CA GLN A 69 -11.85 -8.30 4.14
C GLN A 69 -10.77 -9.37 4.17
N GLY A 70 -11.15 -10.59 4.58
CA GLY A 70 -10.20 -11.71 4.65
C GLY A 70 -9.02 -11.44 5.59
N GLY A 71 -9.25 -10.68 6.66
CA GLY A 71 -8.21 -10.29 7.62
C GLY A 71 -7.26 -9.19 7.12
N ARG A 72 -7.47 -8.61 5.93
CA ARG A 72 -6.65 -7.52 5.38
C ARG A 72 -7.48 -6.28 5.10
N LEU A 73 -6.86 -5.11 5.19
CA LEU A 73 -7.45 -3.86 4.75
C LEU A 73 -7.36 -3.73 3.22
N HIS A 74 -8.45 -3.28 2.63
CA HIS A 74 -8.59 -3.01 1.20
C HIS A 74 -9.11 -1.60 1.02
N CYS A 75 -8.51 -0.84 0.10
CA CYS A 75 -8.99 0.49 -0.29
C CYS A 75 -9.39 0.49 -1.77
N ASP A 76 -10.45 1.22 -2.10
CA ASP A 76 -10.94 1.39 -3.48
C ASP A 76 -10.10 2.36 -4.33
N CYS A 77 -9.12 3.06 -3.74
CA CYS A 77 -8.39 4.09 -4.45
C CYS A 77 -7.46 3.51 -5.53
N ASP A 78 -7.28 4.26 -6.63
CA ASP A 78 -6.41 3.84 -7.74
C ASP A 78 -4.99 3.50 -7.30
N GLY A 79 -4.49 4.18 -6.27
CA GLY A 79 -3.16 3.94 -5.73
C GLY A 79 -3.02 2.55 -5.11
N PHE A 80 -4.07 2.04 -4.48
CA PHE A 80 -4.08 0.72 -3.87
C PHE A 80 -4.19 -0.39 -4.94
N ALA A 81 -5.00 -0.17 -5.97
CA ALA A 81 -5.25 -1.15 -7.04
C ALA A 81 -4.05 -1.33 -7.99
N HIS A 82 -3.40 -0.24 -8.41
CA HIS A 82 -2.50 -0.27 -9.56
C HIS A 82 -1.00 -0.44 -9.24
N ARG A 83 -0.59 -0.30 -7.98
CA ARG A 83 0.85 -0.14 -7.64
C ARG A 83 1.54 -1.42 -7.15
N GLY A 84 0.85 -2.56 -7.08
CA GLY A 84 1.43 -3.85 -6.68
C GLY A 84 1.75 -3.99 -5.17
N GLU A 85 2.03 -2.88 -4.49
CA GLU A 85 2.41 -2.81 -3.07
C GLU A 85 1.22 -2.94 -2.09
N ARG A 86 -0.02 -2.84 -2.58
CA ARG A 86 -1.26 -2.94 -1.78
C ARG A 86 -1.25 -2.05 -0.53
N ILE A 87 -0.68 -0.85 -0.66
CA ILE A 87 -0.55 0.15 0.38
C ILE A 87 -0.95 1.53 -0.17
N CYS A 88 -1.63 2.32 0.66
CA CYS A 88 -1.94 3.71 0.35
C CYS A 88 -2.12 4.49 1.67
N ALA A 89 -2.11 5.82 1.60
CA ALA A 89 -2.28 6.65 2.79
C ALA A 89 -3.62 6.42 3.52
N HIS A 90 -4.69 6.01 2.82
CA HIS A 90 -5.99 5.72 3.44
C HIS A 90 -5.92 4.47 4.32
N VAL A 91 -5.32 3.39 3.80
CA VAL A 91 -5.09 2.14 4.57
C VAL A 91 -4.24 2.41 5.80
N LEU A 92 -3.16 3.18 5.66
CA LEU A 92 -2.29 3.53 6.78
C LEU A 92 -2.97 4.40 7.83
N GLY A 93 -3.83 5.32 7.40
CA GLY A 93 -4.64 6.11 8.31
C GLY A 93 -5.65 5.26 9.08
N VAL A 94 -6.33 4.32 8.41
CA VAL A 94 -7.27 3.40 9.07
C VAL A 94 -6.54 2.46 10.04
N GLU A 95 -5.39 1.92 9.64
CA GLU A 95 -4.55 1.10 10.54
C GLU A 95 -4.15 1.87 11.80
N HIS A 96 -3.79 3.14 11.65
CA HIS A 96 -3.42 4.00 12.77
C HIS A 96 -4.60 4.26 13.73
N HIS A 97 -5.73 4.73 13.20
CA HIS A 97 -6.87 5.18 14.01
C HIS A 97 -7.71 4.04 14.57
N TYR A 98 -7.71 2.87 13.92
CA TYR A 98 -8.55 1.73 14.30
C TYR A 98 -7.74 0.48 14.65
N ARG A 99 -6.46 0.63 15.02
CA ARG A 99 -5.54 -0.48 15.32
C ARG A 99 -6.13 -1.54 16.26
N ASP A 100 -6.81 -1.10 17.31
CA ASP A 100 -7.38 -1.97 18.34
C ASP A 100 -8.54 -2.85 17.83
N ARG A 101 -9.03 -2.58 16.62
CA ARG A 101 -10.12 -3.30 15.94
C ARG A 101 -9.64 -4.15 14.78
N LEU A 102 -8.33 -4.20 14.56
CA LEU A 102 -7.70 -4.86 13.42
C LEU A 102 -6.91 -6.09 13.87
N PRO A 103 -6.84 -7.15 13.04
CA PRO A 103 -5.88 -8.21 13.27
C PRO A 103 -4.44 -7.69 13.12
N PRO A 104 -3.44 -8.35 13.75
CA PRO A 104 -2.04 -7.89 13.74
C PRO A 104 -1.43 -7.70 12.34
N ASP A 105 -1.91 -8.42 11.32
CA ASP A 105 -1.39 -8.40 9.95
C ASP A 105 -2.37 -7.77 8.94
N ALA A 106 -3.26 -6.88 9.42
CA ALA A 106 -4.28 -6.22 8.62
C ALA A 106 -3.71 -5.43 7.43
N VAL A 107 -2.49 -4.90 7.54
CA VAL A 107 -1.82 -4.17 6.47
C VAL A 107 -0.68 -5.01 5.89
N THR A 108 -0.58 -4.99 4.56
CA THR A 108 0.54 -5.62 3.85
C THR A 108 1.62 -4.56 3.65
N TRP A 109 2.67 -4.64 4.46
CA TRP A 109 3.81 -3.74 4.35
C TRP A 109 4.76 -4.23 3.24
N PRO A 110 5.02 -3.45 2.18
CA PRO A 110 5.92 -3.83 1.09
C PRO A 110 7.41 -3.76 1.49
N PHE A 111 7.69 -3.22 2.67
CA PHE A 111 9.00 -3.16 3.33
C PHE A 111 8.86 -3.69 4.77
N ALA A 112 9.96 -3.74 5.52
CA ALA A 112 9.91 -4.14 6.93
C ALA A 112 8.88 -3.27 7.69
N ALA A 113 7.84 -3.90 8.25
CA ALA A 113 6.82 -3.19 9.01
C ALA A 113 7.46 -2.35 10.12
N PRO A 114 6.96 -1.13 10.40
CA PRO A 114 7.45 -0.37 11.54
C PRO A 114 7.22 -1.16 12.83
N ALA A 115 8.27 -1.23 13.67
CA ALA A 115 8.28 -1.92 14.95
C ALA A 115 7.28 -1.30 15.95
#